data_AF-A0A1R1SGA9-F1
#
_entry.id   AF-A0A1R1SGA9-F1
#
_cell.length_a   1.000
_cell.length_b   1.000
_cell.length_c   1.000
_cell.angle_alpha   90.00
_cell.angle_beta   90.00
_cell.angle_gamma   90.00
#
_symmetry.space_group_name_H-M   'P 1'
#
loop_
_entity.id
_entity.type
_entity.pdbx_description
1 polymer ?
#
loop_
_entity_poly.entity_id
_entity_poly.type
_entity_poly.pdbx_seq_one_letter_code
_entity_poly.pdbx_strand_id
1 'polypeptide(L)' 'MALQITVDPDSATAPFEQIRAQIADQVRSGTLPVGYKLPTVRGFAGELGLAANTVAKAYRALES' A
#
# COMPACT_ATOMS: atom_id res chain seq x y z
N MET A 1 -5.14 12.31 -8.32
CA MET A 1 -4.07 11.29 -8.26
C MET A 1 -4.65 9.96 -7.78
N ALA A 2 -4.17 8.85 -8.35
CA ALA A 2 -4.53 7.51 -7.90
C ALA A 2 -3.32 6.89 -7.17
N LEU A 3 -3.58 6.08 -6.15
CA LEU A 3 -2.56 5.27 -5.49
C LEU A 3 -2.06 4.22 -6.49
N GLN A 4 -0.76 4.22 -6.80
CA GLN A 4 -0.15 3.25 -7.73
C GLN A 4 0.80 2.36 -6.96
N ILE A 5 0.51 1.06 -6.89
CA ILE A 5 1.31 0.08 -6.16
C ILE A 5 1.51 -1.14 -7.03
N THR A 6 2.72 -1.67 -7.04
CA THR A 6 3.05 -2.93 -7.71
C THR A 6 3.75 -3.84 -6.70
N VAL A 7 3.29 -5.07 -6.56
CA VAL A 7 3.90 -6.05 -5.65
C VAL A 7 4.61 -7.09 -6.48
N ASP A 8 5.90 -7.27 -6.20
CA ASP A 8 6.72 -8.30 -6.80
C ASP A 8 6.59 -9.59 -5.96
N PRO A 9 6.00 -10.67 -6.52
CA PRO A 9 5.83 -11.93 -5.80
C PRO A 9 7.14 -12.70 -5.60
N ASP A 10 8.19 -12.41 -6.40
CA ASP A 10 9.48 -13.10 -6.33
C ASP A 10 10.48 -12.37 -5.42
N SER A 11 10.10 -11.22 -4.88
CA SER A 11 10.92 -10.45 -3.95
C SER A 11 11.07 -11.18 -2.60
N ALA A 12 12.27 -11.09 -2.02
CA ALA A 12 12.50 -11.48 -0.62
C ALA A 12 11.74 -10.58 0.38
N THR A 13 11.27 -9.41 -0.05
CA THR A 13 10.51 -8.47 0.78
C THR A 13 9.06 -8.92 0.86
N ALA A 14 8.51 -9.03 2.07
CA ALA A 14 7.12 -9.44 2.24
C ALA A 14 6.16 -8.45 1.55
N PRO A 15 5.06 -8.92 0.91
CA PRO A 15 4.12 -8.06 0.19
C PRO A 15 3.60 -6.85 0.98
N PHE A 16 3.31 -7.01 2.28
CA PHE A 16 2.84 -5.90 3.10
C PHE A 16 3.90 -4.81 3.28
N GLU A 17 5.19 -5.17 3.29
CA GLU A 17 6.29 -4.22 3.41
C GLU A 17 6.51 -3.47 2.09
N GLN A 18 6.39 -4.17 0.96
CA GLN A 18 6.45 -3.54 -0.37
C GLN A 18 5.35 -2.48 -0.52
N ILE A 19 4.10 -2.81 -0.16
CA ILE A 19 2.97 -1.88 -0.19
C ILE A 19 3.23 -0.67 0.72
N ARG A 20 3.64 -0.93 1.97
CA ARG A 20 3.92 0.12 2.97
C ARG A 20 5.01 1.08 2.47
N ALA A 21 6.11 0.54 1.96
CA ALA A 21 7.23 1.33 1.46
C ALA A 21 6.80 2.25 0.31
N GLN A 22 6.12 1.71 -0.69
CA GLN A 22 5.68 2.49 -1.85
C GLN A 22 4.62 3.55 -1.51
N ILE A 23 3.70 3.29 -0.57
CA ILE A 23 2.77 4.32 -0.08
C ILE A 23 3.57 5.44 0.61
N ALA A 24 4.50 5.07 1.49
CA ALA A 24 5.31 6.05 2.21
C ALA A 24 6.18 6.91 1.26
N ASP A 25 6.73 6.32 0.19
CA ASP A 25 7.47 7.05 -0.85
C ASP A 25 6.59 8.03 -1.63
N GLN A 26 5.37 7.63 -1.98
CA GLN A 26 4.42 8.52 -2.65
C GLN A 26 3.97 9.68 -1.75
N VAL A 27 3.81 9.44 -0.44
CA VAL A 27 3.54 10.51 0.53
C VAL A 27 4.74 11.46 0.64
N ARG A 28 5.96 10.92 0.84
CA ARG A 28 7.19 11.72 0.99
C ARG A 28 7.51 12.57 -0.25
N SER A 29 7.25 12.04 -1.45
CA SER A 29 7.45 12.75 -2.71
C SER A 29 6.38 13.79 -3.01
N GLY A 30 5.29 13.86 -2.22
CA GLY A 30 4.15 14.74 -2.47
C GLY A 30 3.22 14.24 -3.58
N THR A 31 3.43 13.02 -4.10
CA THR A 31 2.55 12.37 -5.08
C THR A 31 1.17 12.11 -4.48
N LEU A 32 1.11 11.70 -3.22
CA LEU A 32 -0.12 11.61 -2.45
C LEU A 32 -0.28 12.89 -1.61
N PRO A 33 -1.31 13.71 -1.86
CA PRO A 33 -1.52 14.93 -1.10
C PRO A 33 -1.89 14.61 0.35
N VAL A 34 -1.59 15.54 1.26
CA VAL A 34 -2.03 15.47 2.65
C VAL A 34 -3.56 15.33 2.71
N GLY A 35 -4.05 14.44 3.57
CA GLY A 35 -5.48 14.15 3.68
C GLY A 35 -6.02 13.22 2.58
N TYR A 36 -5.17 12.70 1.70
CA TYR A 36 -5.57 11.67 0.75
C TYR A 36 -6.15 10.46 1.48
N LYS A 37 -7.38 10.09 1.11
CA LYS A 37 -8.06 8.92 1.66
C LYS A 37 -7.57 7.67 0.94
N LEU A 38 -6.86 6.80 1.65
CA LEU A 38 -6.44 5.51 1.11
C LEU A 38 -7.66 4.66 0.71
N PRO A 39 -7.55 3.84 -0.35
CA PRO A 39 -8.61 2.91 -0.73
C PRO A 39 -8.91 1.92 0.40
N THR A 40 -10.13 1.38 0.43
CA THR A 40 -10.49 0.38 1.45
C THR A 40 -9.59 -0.85 1.36
N VAL A 41 -9.32 -1.50 2.50
CA VAL A 41 -8.51 -2.72 2.56
C VAL A 41 -8.97 -3.78 1.56
N ARG A 42 -10.29 -4.07 1.53
CA ARG A 42 -10.84 -5.09 0.63
C ARG A 42 -10.81 -4.68 -0.83
N GLY A 43 -11.13 -3.42 -1.14
CA GLY A 43 -11.08 -2.91 -2.51
C GLY A 43 -9.66 -2.98 -3.07
N PHE A 44 -8.69 -2.47 -2.32
CA PHE A 44 -7.31 -2.45 -2.76
C PHE A 44 -6.68 -3.84 -2.84
N ALA A 45 -7.02 -4.72 -1.91
CA ALA A 45 -6.61 -6.11 -1.98
C ALA A 45 -7.14 -6.80 -3.25
N GLY A 46 -8.38 -6.50 -3.64
CA GLY A 46 -8.96 -6.98 -4.90
C GLY A 46 -8.22 -6.44 -6.13
N GLU A 47 -7.88 -5.15 -6.16
CA GLU A 47 -7.11 -4.53 -7.24
C GLU A 47 -5.71 -5.14 -7.38
N LEU A 48 -5.05 -5.47 -6.25
CA LEU A 48 -3.71 -6.06 -6.23
C LEU A 48 -3.71 -7.60 -6.36
N GLY A 49 -4.86 -8.26 -6.29
CA GLY A 49 -4.95 -9.72 -6.24
C GLY A 49 -4.35 -10.32 -4.96
N LEU A 50 -4.36 -9.58 -3.85
CA LEU A 50 -3.76 -9.98 -2.58
C LEU A 50 -4.82 -10.33 -1.53
N ALA A 51 -4.39 -11.05 -0.48
CA ALA A 51 -5.22 -11.27 0.68
C ALA A 51 -5.45 -9.96 1.45
N ALA A 52 -6.68 -9.70 1.88
CA ALA A 52 -7.06 -8.46 2.58
C ALA A 52 -6.23 -8.19 3.85
N ASN A 53 -5.81 -9.24 4.57
CA ASN A 53 -4.94 -9.11 5.75
C ASN A 53 -3.56 -8.51 5.42
N THR A 54 -3.06 -8.70 4.20
CA THR A 54 -1.78 -8.16 3.74
C THR A 54 -1.86 -6.65 3.61
N VAL A 55 -2.92 -6.14 2.96
CA VAL A 55 -3.17 -4.71 2.85
C VAL A 55 -3.47 -4.09 4.22
N ALA A 56 -4.27 -4.76 5.06
CA ALA A 56 -4.54 -4.30 6.42
C ALA A 56 -3.26 -4.15 7.25
N LYS A 57 -2.32 -5.11 7.12
CA LYS A 57 -1.03 -5.06 7.80
C LYS A 57 -0.17 -3.91 7.30
N ALA A 58 -0.17 -3.64 5.99
CA ALA A 58 0.55 -2.52 5.40
C ALA A 58 0.03 -1.17 5.93
N TYR A 59 -1.29 -0.97 5.96
CA TYR A 59 -1.90 0.27 6.45
C TYR A 59 -1.62 0.51 7.93
N ARG A 60 -1.78 -0.51 8.79
CA ARG A 60 -1.44 -0.40 10.22
C ARG A 60 0.01 0.00 10.45
N ALA A 61 0.93 -0.49 9.63
CA ALA A 61 2.35 -0.18 9.74
C ALA A 61 2.72 1.22 9.19
N LEU A 62 1.78 1.95 8.56
CA LEU A 62 1.93 3.37 8.24
C LEU A 62 1.49 4.28 9.39
N GLU A 63 0.63 3.78 10.27
CA GLU A 63 0.07 4.52 11.41
C GLU A 63 0.95 4.45 12.67
N SER A 64 1.98 3.59 12.67
CA SER A 64 2.96 3.41 13.76
C SER A 64 4.20 4.26 13.56
#